data_AF-A0A9D1W9R3-F1
#
_entry.id   AF-A0A9D1W9R3-F1
#
_cell.length_a   1.000
_cell.length_b   1.000
_cell.length_c   1.000
_cell.angle_alpha   90.00
_cell.angle_beta   90.00
_cell.angle_gamma   90.00
#
_symmetry.space_group_name_H-M   'P 1'
#
loop_
_entity.id
_entity.type
_entity.pdbx_description
1 polymer ?
#
loop_
_entity_poly.entity_id
_entity_poly.type
_entity_poly.pdbx_seq_one_letter_code
_entity_poly.pdbx_strand_id
1 'polypeptide(L)'
;MQKQINPKRIGQYLNNAVRALKAYHNDEPFANFLRRYFKANRQMGSKDRRMLSQYCYGFFRLGGALSGLPIAERIVIGEFLTQQQSDLVTVEKADWVGKLNLSTAEKLDFLKQEVKLDENELFPNLQEVSSLIDKDKFLESQFS
;
A
#
# COMPACT_ATOMS: atom_id res chain seq x y z
N MET A 1 -27.34 -3.39 2.33
CA MET A 1 -27.01 -2.10 2.98
C MET A 1 -25.72 -1.57 2.36
N GLN A 2 -25.75 -0.43 1.68
CA GLN A 2 -24.52 0.26 1.31
C GLN A 2 -23.87 0.80 2.59
N LYS A 3 -22.64 0.38 2.88
CA LYS A 3 -21.88 0.84 4.03
C LYS A 3 -21.51 2.31 3.80
N GLN A 4 -22.02 3.21 4.64
CA GLN A 4 -21.66 4.63 4.57
C GLN A 4 -20.17 4.80 4.91
N ILE A 5 -19.39 5.34 3.99
CA ILE A 5 -17.97 5.65 4.21
C ILE A 5 -17.89 6.93 5.06
N ASN A 6 -17.03 6.94 6.08
CA ASN A 6 -16.78 8.12 6.91
C ASN A 6 -15.37 8.66 6.60
N PRO A 7 -15.25 9.73 5.79
CA PRO A 7 -13.95 10.25 5.34
C PRO A 7 -13.02 10.64 6.51
N LYS A 8 -13.56 11.24 7.57
CA LYS A 8 -12.79 11.62 8.76
C LYS A 8 -12.15 10.39 9.42
N ARG A 9 -12.86 9.26 9.47
CA ARG A 9 -12.34 8.01 10.03
C ARG A 9 -11.28 7.38 9.13
N ILE A 10 -11.45 7.45 7.81
CA ILE A 10 -10.46 6.98 6.84
C ILE A 10 -9.17 7.80 6.94
N GLY A 11 -9.26 9.12 6.99
CA GLY A 11 -8.10 9.99 7.21
C GLY A 11 -7.39 9.72 8.54
N GLN A 12 -8.10 9.32 9.60
CA GLN A 12 -7.47 8.87 10.84
C GLN A 12 -6.64 7.60 10.65
N TYR A 13 -7.13 6.62 9.89
CA TYR A 13 -6.37 5.40 9.60
C TYR A 13 -5.11 5.69 8.79
N LEU A 14 -5.23 6.51 7.74
CA LEU A 14 -4.10 6.94 6.92
C LEU A 14 -3.03 7.64 7.77
N ASN A 15 -3.43 8.63 8.58
CA ASN A 15 -2.52 9.34 9.47
C ASN A 15 -1.82 8.43 10.48
N ASN A 16 -2.53 7.43 11.02
CA ASN A 16 -1.94 6.47 11.94
C ASN A 16 -0.90 5.58 11.24
N ALA A 17 -1.18 5.13 10.01
CA ALA A 17 -0.22 4.38 9.19
C ALA A 17 1.02 5.22 8.85
N VAL A 18 0.84 6.47 8.45
CA VAL A 18 1.96 7.41 8.20
C VAL A 18 2.83 7.57 9.46
N ARG A 19 2.23 7.73 10.64
CA ARG A 19 2.98 7.83 11.91
C ARG A 19 3.76 6.55 12.23
N ALA A 20 3.14 5.38 12.04
CA ALA A 20 3.82 4.10 12.27
C ALA A 20 4.99 3.91 11.30
N LEU A 21 4.82 4.20 10.01
CA LEU A 21 5.91 4.12 9.02
C LEU A 21 7.05 5.09 9.32
N LYS A 22 6.74 6.32 9.76
CA LYS A 22 7.77 7.31 10.18
C LYS A 22 8.54 6.89 11.43
N ALA A 23 7.90 6.16 12.34
CA ALA A 23 8.50 5.67 13.57
C ALA A 23 9.25 4.33 13.41
N TYR A 24 9.15 3.72 12.24
CA TYR A 24 9.81 2.45 11.94
C TYR A 24 11.20 2.73 11.33
N HIS A 25 12.24 2.17 11.94
CA HIS A 25 13.63 2.47 11.60
C HIS A 25 14.36 1.34 10.85
N ASN A 26 13.64 0.30 10.42
CA ASN A 26 14.20 -0.89 9.75
C ASN A 26 15.24 -1.67 10.57
N ASP A 27 15.20 -1.56 11.90
CA ASP A 27 16.07 -2.24 12.86
C ASP A 27 15.55 -3.62 13.30
N GLU A 28 14.27 -3.89 13.09
CA GLU A 28 13.62 -5.17 13.36
C GLU A 28 12.59 -5.51 12.28
N PRO A 29 12.15 -6.77 12.13
CA PRO A 29 11.02 -7.09 11.26
C PRO A 29 9.78 -6.27 11.62
N PHE A 30 9.10 -5.71 10.61
CA PHE A 30 7.96 -4.81 10.82
C PHE A 30 6.84 -5.40 11.70
N ALA A 31 6.62 -6.72 11.65
CA ALA A 31 5.65 -7.40 12.51
C ALA A 31 5.98 -7.28 14.01
N ASN A 32 7.27 -7.34 14.37
CA ASN A 32 7.73 -7.17 15.75
C ASN A 32 7.57 -5.71 16.20
N PHE A 33 7.94 -4.77 15.33
CA PHE A 33 7.68 -3.35 15.52
C PHE A 33 6.18 -3.10 15.78
N LEU A 34 5.28 -3.63 14.94
CA LEU A 34 3.83 -3.47 15.10
C LEU A 34 3.34 -4.01 16.45
N ARG A 35 3.85 -5.17 16.90
CA ARG A 35 3.48 -5.73 18.21
C ARG A 35 3.81 -4.76 19.34
N ARG A 36 5.00 -4.14 19.32
CA ARG A 36 5.43 -3.14 20.30
C ARG A 36 4.63 -1.84 20.15
N TYR A 37 4.44 -1.37 18.92
CA TYR A 37 3.70 -0.16 18.60
C TYR A 37 2.25 -0.22 19.08
N PHE A 38 1.55 -1.34 18.86
CA PHE A 38 0.18 -1.55 19.35
C PHE A 38 0.11 -1.71 20.88
N LYS A 39 1.14 -2.28 21.52
CA LYS A 39 1.22 -2.34 22.99
C LYS A 39 1.34 -0.94 23.60
N ALA A 40 2.07 -0.03 22.95
CA ALA A 40 2.20 1.37 23.36
C ALA A 40 0.94 2.21 23.05
N ASN A 41 0.19 1.86 21.99
CA ASN A 41 -1.01 2.57 21.55
C ASN A 41 -2.31 1.80 21.88
N ARG A 42 -2.58 1.60 23.17
CA ARG A 42 -3.71 0.78 23.66
C ARG A 42 -5.09 1.27 23.22
N GLN A 43 -5.24 2.56 22.91
CA GLN A 43 -6.48 3.16 22.40
C GLN A 43 -6.87 2.64 21.01
N MET A 44 -5.96 2.03 20.26
CA MET A 44 -6.26 1.48 18.94
C MET A 44 -7.08 0.19 19.07
N GLY A 45 -8.32 0.21 18.57
CA GLY A 45 -9.17 -0.97 18.49
C GLY A 45 -8.73 -1.94 17.39
N SER A 46 -9.31 -3.15 17.35
CA SER A 46 -8.94 -4.19 16.39
C SER A 46 -9.03 -3.73 14.93
N LYS A 47 -10.05 -2.93 14.59
CA LYS A 47 -10.22 -2.37 13.24
C LYS A 47 -9.08 -1.40 12.89
N ASP A 48 -8.67 -0.57 13.84
CA ASP A 48 -7.62 0.44 13.63
C ASP A 48 -6.27 -0.23 13.38
N ARG A 49 -5.97 -1.27 14.17
CA ARG A 49 -4.75 -2.08 14.01
C ARG A 49 -4.75 -2.80 12.66
N ARG A 50 -5.88 -3.39 12.27
CA ARG A 50 -6.04 -4.06 10.98
C ARG A 50 -5.81 -3.10 9.80
N MET A 51 -6.46 -1.93 9.81
CA MET A 51 -6.29 -0.94 8.75
C MET A 51 -4.86 -0.41 8.70
N LEU A 52 -4.25 -0.13 9.86
CA LEU A 52 -2.85 0.30 9.92
C LEU A 52 -1.92 -0.74 9.29
N SER A 53 -2.04 -2.01 9.69
CA SER A 53 -1.22 -3.09 9.13
C SER A 53 -1.42 -3.20 7.62
N GLN A 54 -2.67 -3.25 7.15
CA GLN A 54 -3.00 -3.35 5.72
C GLN A 54 -2.33 -2.23 4.92
N TYR A 55 -2.49 -0.98 5.36
CA TYR A 55 -1.91 0.19 4.68
C TYR A 55 -0.38 0.15 4.66
N CYS A 56 0.25 -0.25 5.76
CA CYS A 56 1.71 -0.34 5.83
C CYS A 56 2.25 -1.46 4.92
N TYR A 57 1.61 -2.64 4.90
CA TYR A 57 2.02 -3.72 4.01
C TYR A 57 1.74 -3.40 2.53
N GLY A 58 0.65 -2.72 2.22
CA GLY A 58 0.41 -2.17 0.88
C GLY A 58 1.50 -1.20 0.45
N PHE A 59 1.92 -0.29 1.34
CA PHE A 59 3.04 0.61 1.12
C PHE A 59 4.36 -0.13 0.85
N PHE A 60 4.68 -1.19 1.61
CA PHE A 60 5.93 -1.93 1.42
C PHE A 60 6.02 -2.68 0.10
N ARG A 61 4.88 -3.07 -0.50
CA ARG A 61 4.84 -3.71 -1.82
C ARG A 61 5.28 -2.79 -2.97
N LEU A 62 5.37 -1.48 -2.73
CA LEU A 62 5.94 -0.56 -3.70
C LEU A 62 7.46 -0.63 -3.79
N GLY A 63 8.13 -1.33 -2.85
CA GLY A 63 9.59 -1.38 -2.83
C GLY A 63 10.23 0.02 -2.82
N GLY A 64 11.15 0.24 -3.76
CA GLY A 64 11.80 1.53 -3.99
C GLY A 64 10.95 2.51 -4.80
N ALA A 65 9.90 2.04 -5.46
CA ALA A 65 9.11 2.86 -6.38
C ALA A 65 8.47 4.06 -5.69
N LEU A 66 8.38 5.15 -6.46
CA LEU A 66 7.70 6.38 -6.06
C LEU A 66 8.27 7.01 -4.79
N SER A 67 9.56 6.79 -4.50
CA SER A 67 10.24 7.27 -3.29
C SER A 67 10.19 8.81 -3.12
N GLY A 68 10.02 9.56 -4.21
CA GLY A 68 9.83 11.01 -4.20
C GLY A 68 8.43 11.48 -3.74
N LEU A 69 7.44 10.60 -3.64
CA LEU A 69 6.09 10.97 -3.20
C LEU A 69 5.95 10.92 -1.67
N PRO A 70 5.05 11.73 -1.08
CA PRO A 70 4.74 11.64 0.34
C PRO A 70 4.26 10.24 0.75
N ILE A 71 4.61 9.80 1.96
CA ILE A 71 4.22 8.48 2.50
C ILE A 71 2.70 8.24 2.37
N ALA A 72 1.89 9.27 2.63
CA ALA A 72 0.43 9.17 2.53
C ALA A 72 -0.02 8.80 1.12
N GLU A 73 0.55 9.42 0.08
CA GLU A 73 0.20 9.12 -1.31
C GLU A 73 0.67 7.72 -1.71
N ARG A 74 1.87 7.31 -1.28
CA ARG A 74 2.38 5.95 -1.50
C ARG A 74 1.51 4.89 -0.83
N ILE A 75 0.96 5.16 0.36
CA ILE A 75 -0.02 4.26 1.00
C ILE A 75 -1.27 4.09 0.11
N VAL A 76 -1.82 5.20 -0.42
CA VAL A 76 -3.02 5.15 -1.28
C VAL A 76 -2.74 4.34 -2.56
N ILE A 77 -1.56 4.51 -3.15
CA ILE A 77 -1.14 3.77 -4.36
C ILE A 77 -0.96 2.28 -4.06
N GLY A 78 -0.28 1.93 -2.96
CA GLY A 78 -0.12 0.54 -2.54
C GLY A 78 -1.45 -0.14 -2.20
N GLU A 79 -2.38 0.59 -1.58
CA GLU A 79 -3.74 0.13 -1.34
C GLU A 79 -4.51 -0.09 -2.66
N PHE A 80 -4.41 0.82 -3.64
CA PHE A 80 -5.03 0.67 -4.96
C PHE A 80 -4.53 -0.59 -5.69
N LEU A 81 -3.22 -0.83 -5.67
CA LEU A 81 -2.61 -2.01 -6.31
C LEU A 81 -3.07 -3.32 -5.68
N THR A 82 -3.22 -3.34 -4.35
CA THR A 82 -3.36 -4.60 -3.60
C THR A 82 -4.79 -4.94 -3.20
N GLN A 83 -5.73 -4.01 -3.35
CA GLN A 83 -7.13 -4.21 -2.97
C GLN A 83 -8.06 -4.07 -4.18
N GLN A 84 -9.10 -4.90 -4.22
CA GLN A 84 -10.20 -4.78 -5.18
C GLN A 84 -11.30 -3.81 -4.70
N GLN A 85 -11.30 -3.49 -3.41
CA GLN A 85 -12.20 -2.52 -2.80
C GLN A 85 -11.44 -1.77 -1.72
N SER A 86 -11.55 -0.43 -1.71
CA SER A 86 -10.91 0.35 -0.66
C SER A 86 -11.68 1.63 -0.33
N ASP A 87 -12.09 1.74 0.94
CA ASP A 87 -12.62 2.99 1.49
C ASP A 87 -11.57 4.12 1.39
N LEU A 88 -10.26 3.79 1.45
CA LEU A 88 -9.18 4.77 1.35
C LEU A 88 -9.07 5.35 -0.06
N VAL A 89 -8.99 4.49 -1.07
CA VAL A 89 -8.93 4.94 -2.47
C VAL A 89 -10.19 5.72 -2.83
N THR A 90 -11.35 5.29 -2.33
CA THR A 90 -12.63 6.01 -2.54
C THR A 90 -12.60 7.44 -2.00
N VAL A 91 -11.96 7.66 -0.86
CA VAL A 91 -11.88 9.00 -0.22
C VAL A 91 -10.77 9.85 -0.83
N GLU A 92 -9.59 9.29 -1.08
CA GLU A 92 -8.39 10.05 -1.46
C GLU A 92 -8.22 10.18 -2.99
N LYS A 93 -8.74 9.25 -3.79
CA LYS A 93 -8.61 9.20 -5.25
C LYS A 93 -9.91 8.65 -5.88
N ALA A 94 -11.00 9.39 -5.74
CA ALA A 94 -12.33 8.98 -6.21
C ALA A 94 -12.36 8.53 -7.69
N ASP A 95 -11.58 9.19 -8.55
CA ASP A 95 -11.47 8.87 -9.99
C ASP A 95 -10.79 7.52 -10.29
N TRP A 96 -10.17 6.91 -9.27
CA TRP A 96 -9.53 5.59 -9.39
C TRP A 96 -10.48 4.46 -9.00
N VAL A 97 -11.64 4.75 -8.38
CA VAL A 97 -12.58 3.73 -7.88
C VAL A 97 -13.06 2.80 -9.00
N GLY A 98 -13.35 3.35 -10.18
CA GLY A 98 -13.74 2.56 -11.35
C GLY A 98 -12.68 1.59 -11.85
N LYS A 99 -11.42 1.74 -11.39
CA LYS A 99 -10.27 0.92 -11.77
C LYS A 99 -9.85 -0.09 -10.68
N LEU A 100 -10.52 -0.10 -9.53
CA LEU A 100 -10.15 -0.99 -8.41
C LEU A 100 -10.30 -2.49 -8.73
N ASN A 101 -11.23 -2.85 -9.60
CA ASN A 101 -11.47 -4.25 -10.01
C ASN A 101 -10.66 -4.67 -11.25
N LEU A 102 -9.82 -3.79 -11.79
CA LEU A 102 -8.89 -4.17 -12.86
C LEU A 102 -7.88 -5.21 -12.35
N SER A 103 -7.31 -5.97 -13.27
CA SER A 103 -6.18 -6.86 -12.98
C SER A 103 -4.96 -6.08 -12.49
N THR A 104 -4.03 -6.77 -11.83
CA THR A 104 -2.77 -6.16 -11.36
C THR A 104 -2.00 -5.52 -12.52
N ALA A 105 -1.91 -6.19 -13.67
CA ALA A 105 -1.25 -5.68 -14.87
C ALA A 105 -1.86 -4.35 -15.33
N GLU A 106 -3.18 -4.31 -15.48
CA GLU A 106 -3.90 -3.09 -15.89
C GLU A 106 -3.75 -1.95 -14.87
N LYS A 107 -3.70 -2.25 -13.57
CA LYS A 107 -3.43 -1.25 -12.53
C LYS A 107 -2.01 -0.71 -12.61
N LEU A 108 -1.02 -1.56 -12.87
CA LEU A 108 0.37 -1.15 -13.05
C LEU A 108 0.50 -0.23 -14.28
N ASP A 109 -0.10 -0.62 -15.40
CA ASP A 109 -0.10 0.21 -16.62
C ASP A 109 -0.77 1.57 -16.41
N PHE A 110 -1.89 1.61 -15.68
CA PHE A 110 -2.51 2.87 -15.27
C PHE A 110 -1.55 3.74 -14.44
N LEU A 111 -0.85 3.17 -13.45
CA LEU A 111 0.07 3.93 -12.59
C LEU A 111 1.35 4.37 -13.30
N LYS A 112 1.84 3.62 -14.29
CA LYS A 112 2.95 4.05 -15.17
C LYS A 112 2.61 5.38 -15.85
N GLN A 113 1.36 5.57 -16.26
CA GLN A 113 0.91 6.80 -16.92
C GLN A 113 0.56 7.90 -15.92
N GLU A 114 -0.19 7.55 -14.87
CA GLU A 114 -0.77 8.52 -13.93
C GLU A 114 0.28 9.13 -12.99
N VAL A 115 1.17 8.29 -12.43
CA VAL A 115 2.14 8.70 -11.40
C VAL A 115 3.58 8.41 -11.79
N LYS A 116 3.82 8.04 -13.06
CA LYS A 116 5.16 7.70 -13.59
C LYS A 116 5.84 6.59 -12.78
N LEU A 117 5.06 5.58 -12.39
CA LEU A 117 5.58 4.41 -11.70
C LEU A 117 6.61 3.68 -12.60
N ASP A 118 7.80 3.43 -12.08
CA ASP A 118 8.79 2.54 -12.69
C ASP A 118 8.69 1.17 -12.02
N GLU A 119 8.35 0.15 -12.81
CA GLU A 119 8.18 -1.21 -12.33
C GLU A 119 9.50 -1.87 -11.90
N ASN A 120 10.64 -1.38 -12.42
CA ASN A 120 11.96 -1.85 -12.02
C ASN A 120 12.30 -1.49 -10.57
N GLU A 121 11.61 -0.50 -9.99
CA GLU A 121 11.79 -0.09 -8.60
C GLU A 121 10.86 -0.83 -7.63
N LEU A 122 9.87 -1.58 -8.13
CA LEU A 122 8.91 -2.32 -7.28
C LEU A 122 9.56 -3.49 -6.54
N PHE A 123 10.58 -4.10 -7.15
CA PHE A 123 11.30 -5.23 -6.59
C PHE A 123 12.82 -4.99 -6.65
N PRO A 124 13.55 -5.20 -5.55
CA PRO A 124 14.99 -5.00 -5.53
C PRO A 124 15.69 -5.96 -6.50
N ASN A 125 16.65 -5.45 -7.26
CA ASN A 125 17.45 -6.24 -8.20
C ASN A 125 16.61 -7.07 -9.20
N LEU A 126 15.50 -6.52 -9.71
CA LEU A 126 14.66 -7.20 -10.71
C LEU A 126 15.46 -7.71 -11.92
N GLN A 127 16.57 -7.02 -12.26
CA GLN A 127 17.45 -7.44 -13.36
C GLN A 127 18.24 -8.72 -13.08
N GLU A 128 18.45 -9.07 -11.81
CA GLU A 128 19.15 -10.29 -11.38
C GLU A 128 18.20 -11.51 -11.32
N VAL A 129 16.89 -11.30 -11.46
CA VAL A 129 15.93 -12.40 -11.56
C VAL A 129 16.27 -13.23 -12.79
N SER A 130 16.41 -14.55 -12.59
CA SER A 130 16.77 -15.53 -13.61
C SER A 130 15.97 -15.33 -14.89
N SER A 131 16.64 -15.41 -16.05
CA SER A 131 15.99 -15.31 -17.36
C SER A 131 14.97 -16.43 -17.64
N LEU A 132 14.95 -17.48 -16.83
CA LEU A 132 13.95 -18.54 -16.89
C LEU A 132 12.60 -18.14 -16.24
N ILE A 133 12.58 -17.03 -15.50
CA ILE A 133 11.39 -16.51 -14.84
C ILE A 133 10.78 -15.41 -15.70
N ASP A 134 9.47 -15.53 -15.94
CA ASP A 134 8.65 -14.47 -16.53
C ASP A 134 8.57 -13.30 -15.54
N LYS A 135 9.32 -12.22 -15.82
CA LYS A 135 9.45 -11.07 -14.90
C LYS A 135 8.13 -10.35 -14.67
N ASP A 136 7.28 -10.26 -15.68
CA ASP A 136 6.00 -9.57 -15.60
C ASP A 136 5.06 -10.33 -14.65
N LYS A 137 4.94 -11.65 -14.84
CA LYS A 137 4.17 -12.49 -13.91
C LYS A 137 4.76 -12.52 -12.51
N PHE A 138 6.09 -12.48 -12.40
CA PHE A 138 6.76 -12.41 -11.10
C PHE A 138 6.41 -11.12 -10.35
N LEU A 139 6.45 -9.97 -11.03
CA LEU A 139 6.05 -8.68 -10.47
C LEU A 139 4.57 -8.67 -10.10
N GLU A 140 3.68 -9.14 -10.98
CA GLU A 140 2.25 -9.22 -10.70
C GLU A 140 1.96 -10.05 -9.44
N SER A 141 2.69 -11.15 -9.25
CA SER A 141 2.52 -12.02 -8.08
C SER A 141 2.84 -11.35 -6.74
N GLN A 142 3.58 -10.23 -6.73
CA GLN A 142 3.88 -9.47 -5.51
C GLN A 142 2.64 -8.76 -4.93
N PHE A 143 1.58 -8.59 -5.75
CA PHE A 143 0.37 -7.85 -5.39
C PHE A 143 -0.88 -8.72 -5.26
N SER A 144 -0.79 -10.01 -5.61
CA SER A 144 -1.84 -11.02 -5.39
C SER A 144 -1.96 -11.52 -3.95
#